data_AF-A0A4P9YLH9-F1
#
_entry.id   AF-A0A4P9YLH9-F1
#
_cell.length_a   1.000
_cell.length_b   1.000
_cell.length_c   1.000
_cell.angle_alpha   90.00
_cell.angle_beta   90.00
_cell.angle_gamma   90.00
#
_symmetry.space_group_name_H-M   'P 1'
#
loop_
_entity.id
_entity.type
_entity.pdbx_description
1 polymer ?
#
loop_
_entity_poly.entity_id
_entity_poly.type
_entity_poly.pdbx_seq_one_letter_code
_entity_poly.pdbx_strand_id
1 'polypeptide(L)'
;MINLENNRLIGHIPNNFALLSDNKLFLQGNIFWCPRPNWKSVATFSCKEVNLYSITPNSGSQIGGYTVNITGNNFLSEIEIFVVFDDIKTNNILYMDNNLIQVVVPPHPSKTVAVKIASASNEFIGIDYATFTYLKECPQGTFREKEACSLCPQGAFCKGGGEKPTPLFGYKESENVPLLFYQCFTKSDCLEDNTCSDGYKGSRCHACDTSTGFALIGKKCQKCFLPKVVEYLIALVAIILFVLYLNYSVESNKSLGILLSHIQILGLFSTYPFQSNLIASTVLETVTSSVSTYDFLFPCSLALGSTFASRHGLFLYPLILILVLTIILITFKIYFPKADLKVQKMVDKTISSILRVCSIFYIVISQTTISYFVCSADVIASIACYVIGIPILVTFICFTFKYHADNPRVVARYQNIAAKYRHNAWMWPTIEMLFKLLLTFFPVLLKSDPIILGLSCVVLLYLFANLCHYANPYVYHFPSYASTVSLYSLCYILLGLVIVHIQGPNAQGSQIIVNISACLIVLSTLFIAFMSACEFLNCSYHNKSIPPGVMEFLKMRSKFLYEFITLKSDYDHGAMAKDIRNNVKISSSGIIRSITKLK
;
A
#
# COMPACT_ATOMS: atom_id res chain seq x y z
N MET A 1 2.14 58.74 -73.12
CA MET A 1 1.20 58.35 -72.04
C MET A 1 1.03 56.84 -72.08
N ILE A 2 1.20 56.14 -70.96
CA ILE A 2 0.98 54.68 -70.90
C ILE A 2 -0.15 54.45 -69.89
N ASN A 3 -1.28 53.90 -70.35
CA ASN A 3 -2.42 53.56 -69.51
C ASN A 3 -2.42 52.05 -69.24
N LEU A 4 -2.21 51.66 -67.98
CA LEU A 4 -2.26 50.28 -67.51
C LEU A 4 -3.37 50.06 -66.48
N GLU A 5 -4.42 50.88 -66.50
CA GLU A 5 -5.55 50.75 -65.59
C GLU A 5 -6.32 49.45 -65.81
N ASN A 6 -6.81 48.84 -64.72
CA ASN A 6 -7.65 47.64 -64.71
C ASN A 6 -7.05 46.42 -65.45
N ASN A 7 -5.73 46.32 -65.56
CA ASN A 7 -5.04 45.22 -66.23
C ASN A 7 -4.77 44.01 -65.32
N ARG A 8 -5.37 43.97 -64.12
CA ARG A 8 -5.16 42.92 -63.12
C ARG A 8 -3.69 42.72 -62.78
N LEU A 9 -2.89 43.80 -62.81
CA LEU A 9 -1.50 43.76 -62.33
C LEU A 9 -1.51 43.58 -60.81
N ILE A 10 -0.66 42.69 -60.31
CA ILE A 10 -0.57 42.38 -58.88
C ILE A 10 0.91 42.31 -58.48
N GLY A 11 1.31 42.99 -57.39
CA GLY A 11 2.65 42.82 -56.80
C GLY A 11 3.34 44.09 -56.32
N HIS A 12 4.65 44.00 -56.08
CA HIS A 12 5.52 45.15 -55.80
C HIS A 12 5.95 45.82 -57.11
N ILE A 13 6.03 47.15 -57.14
CA ILE A 13 6.52 47.89 -58.31
C ILE A 13 8.03 48.08 -58.14
N PRO A 14 8.89 47.44 -58.96
CA PRO A 14 10.33 47.55 -58.82
C PRO A 14 10.83 48.98 -59.05
N ASN A 15 11.87 49.41 -58.35
CA ASN A 15 12.41 50.75 -58.50
C ASN A 15 12.87 51.08 -59.95
N ASN A 16 13.22 50.05 -60.72
CA ASN A 16 13.72 50.15 -62.09
C ASN A 16 12.63 50.54 -63.09
N PHE A 17 11.35 50.42 -62.73
CA PHE A 17 10.23 50.85 -63.57
C PHE A 17 10.24 52.38 -63.79
N ALA A 18 11.01 53.14 -62.99
CA ALA A 18 11.30 54.56 -63.21
C ALA A 18 11.96 54.86 -64.56
N LEU A 19 12.73 53.91 -65.10
CA LEU A 19 13.46 54.05 -66.38
C LEU A 19 12.53 54.08 -67.59
N LEU A 20 11.25 53.70 -67.42
CA LEU A 20 10.25 53.67 -68.49
C LEU A 20 9.59 55.03 -68.78
N SER A 21 9.91 56.12 -68.06
CA SER A 21 9.07 57.32 -68.16
C SER A 21 9.74 58.70 -68.14
N ASP A 22 9.70 59.35 -69.30
CA ASP A 22 9.33 60.77 -69.44
C ASP A 22 7.78 60.96 -69.53
N ASN A 23 7.01 59.87 -69.53
CA ASN A 23 5.56 59.83 -69.77
C ASN A 23 4.72 59.60 -68.49
N LYS A 24 3.53 60.23 -68.38
CA LYS A 24 2.56 59.91 -67.31
C LYS A 24 2.07 58.45 -67.40
N LEU A 25 2.11 57.72 -66.28
CA LEU A 25 1.72 56.32 -66.11
C LEU A 25 0.44 56.23 -65.25
N PHE A 26 -0.58 55.53 -65.75
CA PHE A 26 -1.84 55.29 -65.05
C PHE A 26 -1.95 53.84 -64.60
N LEU A 27 -2.15 53.61 -63.30
CA LEU A 27 -2.05 52.30 -62.66
C LEU A 27 -3.29 51.90 -61.84
N GLN A 28 -4.37 52.69 -61.92
CA GLN A 28 -5.58 52.48 -61.10
C GLN A 28 -6.27 51.16 -61.43
N GLY A 29 -6.97 50.56 -60.45
CA GLY A 29 -7.69 49.29 -60.63
C GLY A 29 -6.81 48.03 -60.63
N ASN A 30 -5.52 48.16 -60.30
CA ASN A 30 -4.59 47.06 -60.05
C ASN A 30 -4.34 46.88 -58.54
N ILE A 31 -3.70 45.78 -58.13
CA ILE A 31 -3.42 45.46 -56.72
C ILE A 31 -1.91 45.56 -56.47
N PHE A 32 -1.44 46.73 -56.02
CA PHE A 32 -0.02 46.92 -55.70
C PHE A 32 0.24 46.91 -54.20
N TRP A 33 1.42 46.46 -53.79
CA TRP A 33 1.87 46.61 -52.39
C TRP A 33 2.59 47.94 -52.14
N CYS A 34 2.51 48.43 -50.90
CA CYS A 34 3.26 49.59 -50.44
C CYS A 34 4.69 49.20 -49.99
N PRO A 35 5.70 50.11 -50.03
CA PRO A 35 5.59 51.55 -50.28
C PRO A 35 5.40 51.90 -51.75
N ARG A 36 4.73 53.05 -52.01
CA ARG A 36 4.60 53.54 -53.39
C ARG A 36 5.96 54.06 -53.88
N PRO A 37 6.32 53.82 -55.15
CA PRO A 37 7.49 54.46 -55.74
C PRO A 37 7.32 55.98 -55.77
N ASN A 38 8.36 56.72 -55.38
CA ASN A 38 8.35 58.19 -55.31
C ASN A 38 8.73 58.81 -56.67
N TRP A 39 7.93 58.59 -57.71
CA TRP A 39 8.18 59.12 -59.05
C TRP A 39 7.17 60.22 -59.43
N LYS A 40 7.66 61.31 -60.01
CA LYS A 40 6.82 62.45 -60.46
C LYS A 40 5.86 62.08 -61.62
N SER A 41 6.10 60.95 -62.30
CA SER A 41 5.40 60.52 -63.52
C SER A 41 4.22 59.57 -63.27
N VAL A 42 3.96 59.13 -62.04
CA VAL A 42 2.90 58.15 -61.74
C VAL A 42 1.66 58.85 -61.18
N ALA A 43 0.49 58.60 -61.77
CA ALA A 43 -0.78 59.08 -61.24
C ALA A 43 -1.10 58.40 -59.91
N THR A 44 -1.78 59.10 -58.98
CA THR A 44 -2.12 58.58 -57.66
C THR A 44 -2.94 57.28 -57.75
N PHE A 45 -2.44 56.21 -57.14
CA PHE A 45 -3.10 54.91 -57.05
C PHE A 45 -3.10 54.41 -55.59
N SER A 46 -4.04 53.51 -55.26
CA SER A 46 -4.11 52.88 -53.94
C SER A 46 -3.22 51.63 -53.91
N CYS A 47 -2.42 51.47 -52.85
CA CYS A 47 -1.63 50.27 -52.59
C CYS A 47 -2.12 49.62 -51.29
N LYS A 48 -1.94 48.31 -51.18
CA LYS A 48 -2.19 47.53 -49.95
C LYS A 48 -0.91 47.44 -49.14
N GLU A 49 -1.00 47.71 -47.84
CA GLU A 49 0.11 47.48 -46.92
C GLU A 49 0.20 46.00 -46.57
N VAL A 50 1.40 45.43 -46.66
CA VAL A 50 1.70 44.09 -46.16
C VAL A 50 2.34 44.26 -44.81
N ASN A 51 1.66 43.82 -43.77
CA ASN A 51 2.14 43.96 -42.40
C ASN A 51 2.41 42.58 -41.82
N LEU A 52 3.52 42.49 -41.09
CA LEU A 52 3.90 41.31 -40.32
C LEU A 52 3.62 41.62 -38.86
N TYR A 53 2.67 40.91 -38.26
CA TYR A 53 2.24 41.14 -36.88
C TYR A 53 3.01 40.28 -35.87
N SER A 54 3.14 38.98 -36.11
CA SER A 54 3.84 38.10 -35.17
C SER A 54 4.38 36.84 -35.83
N ILE A 55 5.30 36.19 -35.14
CA ILE A 55 5.90 34.91 -35.49
C ILE A 55 5.75 33.96 -34.30
N THR A 56 5.30 32.73 -34.54
CA THR A 56 5.07 31.73 -33.49
C THR A 56 5.58 30.35 -33.92
N PRO A 57 6.48 29.73 -33.13
CA PRO A 57 7.22 30.32 -32.01
C PRO A 57 8.16 31.47 -32.45
N ASN A 58 8.46 32.40 -31.54
CA ASN A 58 9.36 33.54 -31.80
C ASN A 58 10.83 33.29 -31.39
N SER A 59 11.15 32.07 -30.98
CA SER A 59 12.51 31.62 -30.71
C SER A 59 12.69 30.16 -31.09
N GLY A 60 13.92 29.73 -31.33
CA GLY A 60 14.23 28.34 -31.71
C GLY A 60 15.71 28.07 -31.93
N SER A 61 16.07 26.88 -32.39
CA SER A 61 17.48 26.46 -32.53
C SER A 61 18.20 27.23 -33.65
N GLN A 62 19.46 27.63 -33.39
CA GLN A 62 20.38 28.20 -34.39
C GLN A 62 20.64 27.30 -35.62
N ILE A 63 20.34 26.00 -35.55
CA ILE A 63 20.44 25.08 -36.70
C ILE A 63 19.38 25.39 -37.78
N GLY A 64 18.20 25.93 -37.41
CA GLY A 64 17.08 26.08 -38.34
C GLY A 64 16.48 24.74 -38.79
N GLY A 65 15.71 24.75 -39.89
CA GLY A 65 15.10 23.58 -40.53
C GLY A 65 13.69 23.22 -40.04
N TYR A 66 13.20 23.87 -38.99
CA TYR A 66 11.82 23.71 -38.49
C TYR A 66 10.91 24.83 -39.02
N THR A 67 9.61 24.59 -38.98
CA THR A 67 8.59 25.53 -39.46
C THR A 67 8.12 26.48 -38.36
N VAL A 68 7.84 27.72 -38.73
CA VAL A 68 7.20 28.74 -37.89
C VAL A 68 6.02 29.35 -38.62
N ASN A 69 5.03 29.77 -37.86
CA ASN A 69 3.84 30.43 -38.37
C ASN A 69 4.00 31.94 -38.22
N ILE A 70 3.72 32.68 -39.28
CA ILE A 70 3.78 34.14 -39.31
C ILE A 70 2.38 34.68 -39.58
N THR A 71 1.89 35.51 -38.67
CA THR A 71 0.62 36.21 -38.84
C THR A 71 0.84 37.63 -39.34
N GLY A 72 -0.08 38.10 -40.16
CA GLY A 72 -0.02 39.40 -40.80
C GLY A 72 -1.29 39.70 -41.58
N ASN A 73 -1.18 40.52 -42.62
CA ASN A 73 -2.27 40.79 -43.55
C ASN A 73 -1.77 40.86 -44.99
N ASN A 74 -2.69 40.66 -45.94
CA ASN A 74 -2.46 40.78 -47.37
C ASN A 74 -1.33 39.87 -47.91
N PHE A 75 -1.18 38.66 -47.35
CA PHE A 75 -0.35 37.59 -47.90
C PHE A 75 -1.05 36.95 -49.10
N LEU A 76 -0.79 37.48 -50.29
CA LEU A 76 -1.45 37.03 -51.52
C LEU A 76 -0.70 35.84 -52.12
N SER A 77 -1.33 34.66 -52.13
CA SER A 77 -0.75 33.41 -52.64
C SER A 77 -0.42 33.45 -54.13
N GLU A 78 -1.07 34.33 -54.89
CA GLU A 78 -0.86 34.55 -56.32
C GLU A 78 0.46 35.28 -56.63
N ILE A 79 1.18 35.75 -55.60
CA ILE A 79 2.43 36.48 -55.72
C ILE A 79 3.52 35.81 -54.89
N GLU A 80 4.72 35.77 -55.44
CA GLU A 80 5.88 35.29 -54.70
C GLU A 80 6.40 36.38 -53.74
N ILE A 81 6.28 36.10 -52.44
CA ILE A 81 6.98 36.83 -51.38
C ILE A 81 8.07 35.94 -50.80
N PHE A 82 8.96 36.57 -50.07
CA PHE A 82 10.01 35.89 -49.33
C PHE A 82 10.06 36.42 -47.90
N VAL A 83 10.23 35.52 -46.95
CA VAL A 83 10.49 35.92 -45.56
C VAL A 83 12.00 35.92 -45.35
N VAL A 84 12.53 37.03 -44.85
CA VAL A 84 13.95 37.25 -44.64
C VAL A 84 14.23 37.31 -43.15
N PHE A 85 15.09 36.43 -42.65
CA PHE A 85 15.58 36.42 -41.28
C PHE A 85 16.99 37.06 -41.26
N ASP A 86 17.11 38.26 -40.68
CA ASP A 86 18.30 39.13 -40.83
C ASP A 86 18.58 39.41 -42.32
N ASP A 87 19.55 38.72 -42.91
CA ASP A 87 19.95 38.80 -44.33
C ASP A 87 19.70 37.48 -45.10
N ILE A 88 19.10 36.47 -44.45
CA ILE A 88 18.87 35.14 -45.04
C ILE A 88 17.44 35.02 -45.53
N LYS A 89 17.32 34.92 -46.86
CA LYS A 89 16.05 34.71 -47.58
C LYS A 89 15.60 33.25 -47.46
N THR A 90 14.37 33.03 -47.03
CA THR A 90 13.75 31.69 -46.97
C THR A 90 13.06 31.35 -48.28
N ASN A 91 13.04 30.05 -48.62
CA ASN A 91 12.35 29.52 -49.80
C ASN A 91 11.15 28.68 -49.35
N ASN A 92 10.19 28.45 -50.25
CA ASN A 92 9.03 27.58 -50.04
C ASN A 92 8.10 28.04 -48.90
N ILE A 93 7.48 29.21 -49.08
CA ILE A 93 6.41 29.69 -48.19
C ILE A 93 5.14 28.90 -48.46
N LEU A 94 4.53 28.37 -47.40
CA LEU A 94 3.20 27.76 -47.46
C LEU A 94 2.15 28.80 -47.05
N TYR A 95 1.28 29.17 -47.98
CA TYR A 95 0.16 30.06 -47.73
C TYR A 95 -1.01 29.28 -47.14
N MET A 96 -1.35 29.57 -45.88
CA MET A 96 -2.50 28.95 -45.22
C MET A 96 -3.77 29.78 -45.47
N ASP A 97 -3.65 31.10 -45.35
CA ASP A 97 -4.65 32.09 -45.75
C ASP A 97 -3.98 33.47 -45.97
N ASN A 98 -4.80 34.51 -46.23
CA ASN A 98 -4.30 35.86 -46.50
C ASN A 98 -3.65 36.55 -45.28
N ASN A 99 -3.73 35.96 -44.09
CA ASN A 99 -3.25 36.51 -42.83
C ASN A 99 -2.25 35.57 -42.12
N LEU A 100 -1.98 34.38 -42.66
CA LEU A 100 -1.16 33.34 -42.07
C LEU A 100 -0.33 32.63 -43.14
N ILE A 101 0.99 32.72 -43.00
CA ILE A 101 1.95 31.94 -43.79
C ILE A 101 2.79 31.06 -42.87
N GLN A 102 3.24 29.93 -43.38
CA GLN A 102 4.17 29.05 -42.72
C GLN A 102 5.49 29.01 -43.50
N VAL A 103 6.61 29.17 -42.79
CA VAL A 103 7.95 29.22 -43.38
C VAL A 103 8.94 28.35 -42.64
N VAL A 104 9.96 27.86 -43.35
CA VAL A 104 11.07 27.11 -42.75
C VAL A 104 12.14 28.09 -42.29
N VAL A 105 12.49 28.04 -41.00
CA VAL A 105 13.52 28.91 -40.40
C VAL A 105 14.90 28.51 -40.92
N PRO A 106 15.72 29.43 -41.44
CA PRO A 106 17.05 29.10 -41.93
C PRO A 106 18.06 28.94 -40.78
N PRO A 107 19.20 28.27 -40.99
CA PRO A 107 20.30 28.26 -40.03
C PRO A 107 20.89 29.67 -39.84
N HIS A 108 21.12 30.09 -38.59
CA HIS A 108 21.70 31.40 -38.27
C HIS A 108 22.36 31.38 -36.87
N PRO A 109 23.51 32.04 -36.64
CA PRO A 109 24.13 32.13 -35.32
C PRO A 109 23.19 32.65 -34.23
N SER A 110 23.40 32.24 -32.98
CA SER A 110 22.55 32.66 -31.85
C SER A 110 22.51 34.18 -31.69
N LYS A 111 21.39 34.80 -32.05
CA LYS A 111 21.14 36.25 -32.06
C LYS A 111 19.64 36.50 -32.22
N THR A 112 19.13 37.60 -31.68
CA THR A 112 17.81 38.12 -32.06
C THR A 112 17.91 38.88 -33.37
N VAL A 113 17.13 38.45 -34.37
CA VAL A 113 17.11 39.03 -35.71
C VAL A 113 15.76 39.63 -36.04
N ALA A 114 15.75 40.59 -36.97
CA ALA A 114 14.52 41.08 -37.57
C ALA A 114 14.03 40.10 -38.65
N VAL A 115 12.72 39.88 -38.69
CA VAL A 115 12.04 39.11 -39.72
C VAL A 115 11.21 40.08 -40.56
N LYS A 116 11.53 40.13 -41.86
CA LYS A 116 10.93 41.05 -42.82
C LYS A 116 10.37 40.29 -44.02
N ILE A 117 9.49 40.94 -44.76
CA ILE A 117 8.94 40.42 -46.01
C ILE A 117 9.63 41.12 -47.18
N ALA A 118 10.08 40.36 -48.17
CA ALA A 118 10.69 40.86 -49.38
C ALA A 118 9.92 40.38 -50.62
N SER A 119 9.93 41.21 -51.66
CA SER A 119 9.38 40.90 -52.97
C SER A 119 10.33 40.01 -53.79
N ALA A 120 9.86 39.55 -54.95
CA ALA A 120 10.72 38.93 -55.96
C ALA A 120 11.86 39.83 -56.45
N SER A 121 11.73 41.16 -56.38
CA SER A 121 12.82 42.10 -56.69
C SER A 121 13.83 42.29 -55.53
N ASN A 122 13.75 41.48 -54.46
CA ASN A 122 14.54 41.60 -53.22
C ASN A 122 14.36 42.93 -52.47
N GLU A 123 13.31 43.69 -52.79
CA GLU A 123 12.94 44.89 -52.05
C GLU A 123 12.03 44.53 -50.88
N PHE A 124 12.30 45.07 -49.70
CA PHE A 124 11.45 44.87 -48.52
C PHE A 124 10.10 45.55 -48.71
N ILE A 125 9.03 44.80 -48.43
CA ILE A 125 7.64 45.26 -48.52
C ILE A 125 7.12 45.37 -47.08
N GLY A 126 6.36 46.42 -46.80
CA GLY A 126 5.85 46.70 -45.46
C GLY A 126 6.81 47.52 -44.60
N ILE A 127 6.26 48.17 -43.57
CA ILE A 127 7.03 48.98 -42.61
C ILE A 127 7.33 48.21 -41.30
N ASP A 128 6.58 47.15 -41.04
CA ASP A 128 6.67 46.37 -39.80
C ASP A 128 7.62 45.18 -39.93
N TYR A 129 8.19 44.77 -38.81
CA TYR A 129 9.01 43.56 -38.69
C TYR A 129 8.66 42.82 -37.40
N ALA A 130 8.78 41.50 -37.41
CA ALA A 130 8.82 40.72 -36.17
C ALA A 130 10.26 40.46 -35.75
N THR A 131 10.43 40.00 -34.52
CA THR A 131 11.73 39.53 -34.03
C THR A 131 11.70 38.01 -33.86
N PHE A 132 12.81 37.38 -34.24
CA PHE A 132 13.04 35.96 -34.00
C PHE A 132 14.37 35.76 -33.27
N THR A 133 14.37 34.99 -32.19
CA THR A 133 15.58 34.75 -31.39
C THR A 133 16.16 33.36 -31.68
N TYR A 134 17.33 33.33 -32.30
CA TYR A 134 18.12 32.10 -32.44
C TYR A 134 18.82 31.77 -31.13
N LEU A 135 18.48 30.62 -30.58
CA LEU A 135 19.01 30.10 -29.33
C LEU A 135 20.20 29.18 -29.61
N LYS A 136 21.27 29.37 -28.85
CA LYS A 136 22.46 28.53 -28.90
C LYS A 136 22.12 27.07 -28.57
N GLU A 137 22.79 26.12 -29.22
CA GLU A 137 22.68 24.72 -28.84
C GLU A 137 23.28 24.46 -27.47
N CYS A 138 22.60 23.63 -26.68
CA CYS A 138 23.11 23.22 -25.39
C CYS A 138 24.24 22.19 -25.58
N PRO A 139 25.42 22.38 -24.94
CA PRO A 139 26.50 21.41 -25.02
C PRO A 139 26.08 20.05 -24.41
N GLN A 140 26.81 18.98 -24.75
CA GLN A 140 26.61 17.68 -24.12
C GLN A 140 26.69 17.79 -22.59
N GLY A 141 25.84 17.05 -21.88
CA GLY A 141 25.72 17.16 -20.42
C GLY A 141 24.86 18.32 -19.93
N THR A 142 24.20 19.06 -20.83
CA THR A 142 23.17 20.05 -20.50
C THR A 142 21.90 19.78 -21.31
N PHE A 143 20.78 20.32 -20.87
CA PHE A 143 19.51 20.23 -21.59
C PHE A 143 18.83 21.60 -21.64
N ARG A 144 17.89 21.76 -22.57
CA ARG A 144 17.15 23.02 -22.72
C ARG A 144 15.96 23.05 -21.77
N GLU A 145 15.97 24.02 -20.87
CA GLU A 145 14.86 24.35 -19.99
C GLU A 145 14.33 25.74 -20.38
N LYS A 146 13.17 25.76 -21.05
CA LYS A 146 12.63 26.97 -21.71
C LYS A 146 13.60 27.51 -22.77
N GLU A 147 14.25 28.65 -22.50
CA GLU A 147 15.18 29.34 -23.40
C GLU A 147 16.65 29.22 -22.98
N ALA A 148 16.93 28.64 -21.81
CA ALA A 148 18.28 28.52 -21.25
C ALA A 148 18.75 27.05 -21.20
N CYS A 149 20.07 26.86 -21.20
CA CYS A 149 20.67 25.55 -20.97
C CYS A 149 20.91 25.35 -19.47
N SER A 150 20.27 24.32 -18.92
CA SER A 150 20.42 23.90 -17.52
C SER A 150 21.34 22.67 -17.44
N LEU A 151 21.98 22.49 -16.28
CA LEU A 151 22.80 21.31 -16.00
C LEU A 151 21.94 20.04 -16.02
N CYS A 152 22.50 18.92 -16.50
CA CYS A 152 21.77 17.66 -16.51
C CYS A 152 21.37 17.23 -15.08
N PRO A 153 20.08 16.93 -14.83
CA PRO A 153 19.64 16.49 -13.51
C PRO A 153 20.25 15.13 -13.14
N GLN A 154 20.44 14.90 -11.85
CA GLN A 154 21.02 13.66 -11.35
C GLN A 154 20.16 12.45 -11.74
N GLY A 155 20.79 11.40 -12.27
CA GLY A 155 20.09 10.18 -12.69
C GLY A 155 19.54 10.23 -14.12
N ALA A 156 19.80 11.29 -14.87
CA ALA A 156 19.47 11.42 -16.28
C ALA A 156 20.72 11.52 -17.16
N PHE A 157 20.52 11.22 -18.44
CA PHE A 157 21.46 11.40 -19.54
C PHE A 157 20.95 12.52 -20.44
N CYS A 158 21.82 13.50 -20.70
CA CYS A 158 21.50 14.65 -21.55
C CYS A 158 22.44 14.64 -22.76
N LYS A 159 21.91 14.34 -23.94
CA LYS A 159 22.66 14.37 -25.20
C LYS A 159 23.11 15.79 -25.60
N GLY A 160 22.47 16.83 -25.06
CA GLY A 160 22.64 18.21 -25.52
C GLY A 160 21.59 18.63 -26.55
N GLY A 161 21.76 19.81 -27.12
CA GLY A 161 20.85 20.39 -28.11
C GLY A 161 19.50 20.79 -27.52
N GLY A 162 18.41 20.35 -28.17
CA GLY A 162 17.02 20.60 -27.76
C GLY A 162 16.27 19.37 -27.24
N GLU A 163 16.92 18.22 -27.10
CA GLU A 163 16.28 17.00 -26.59
C GLU A 163 16.06 17.06 -25.07
N LYS A 164 14.99 16.43 -24.59
CA LYS A 164 14.71 16.29 -23.16
C LYS A 164 15.66 15.28 -22.51
N PRO A 165 16.00 15.44 -21.21
CA PRO A 165 16.78 14.44 -20.49
C PRO A 165 16.09 13.07 -20.49
N THR A 166 16.85 12.01 -20.73
CA THR A 166 16.38 10.62 -20.65
C THR A 166 16.92 9.96 -19.38
N PRO A 167 16.16 9.13 -18.66
CA PRO A 167 16.67 8.47 -17.47
C PRO A 167 17.82 7.49 -17.77
N LEU A 168 18.77 7.37 -16.85
CA LEU A 168 19.80 6.33 -16.88
C LEU A 168 19.23 4.99 -16.37
N PHE A 169 19.89 3.87 -16.71
CA PHE A 169 19.57 2.56 -16.14
C PHE A 169 19.50 2.60 -14.61
N GLY A 170 18.41 2.09 -14.04
CA GLY A 170 18.14 2.14 -12.60
C GLY A 170 17.53 3.45 -12.08
N TYR A 171 17.18 4.39 -12.97
CA TYR A 171 16.46 5.62 -12.64
C TYR A 171 15.14 5.70 -13.40
N LYS A 172 14.16 6.40 -12.82
CA LYS A 172 12.88 6.67 -13.45
C LYS A 172 12.39 8.09 -13.12
N GLU A 173 11.74 8.74 -14.08
CA GLU A 173 11.17 10.07 -13.87
C GLU A 173 9.93 10.02 -12.95
N SER A 174 9.77 11.08 -12.15
CA SER A 174 8.62 11.25 -11.25
C SER A 174 7.35 11.62 -12.02
N GLU A 175 6.24 10.94 -11.70
CA GLU A 175 4.91 11.25 -12.27
C GLU A 175 4.36 12.63 -11.84
N ASN A 176 4.80 13.15 -10.68
CA ASN A 176 4.28 14.38 -10.10
C ASN A 176 5.17 15.61 -10.34
N VAL A 177 6.47 15.40 -10.57
CA VAL A 177 7.45 16.47 -10.69
C VAL A 177 8.30 16.20 -11.93
N PRO A 178 8.11 16.94 -13.05
CA PRO A 178 8.88 16.74 -14.26
C PRO A 178 10.37 16.99 -14.00
N LEU A 179 11.25 16.30 -14.72
CA LEU A 179 12.72 16.41 -14.61
C LEU A 179 13.32 15.95 -13.27
N LEU A 180 12.53 15.35 -12.38
CA LEU A 180 13.00 14.71 -11.16
C LEU A 180 13.11 13.20 -11.36
N PHE A 181 14.34 12.67 -11.26
CA PHE A 181 14.62 11.25 -11.48
C PHE A 181 14.92 10.56 -10.15
N TYR A 182 14.16 9.51 -9.84
CA TYR A 182 14.40 8.70 -8.66
C TYR A 182 15.18 7.44 -9.01
N GLN A 183 16.15 7.10 -8.17
CA GLN A 183 16.79 5.79 -8.22
C GLN A 183 15.82 4.72 -7.74
N CYS A 184 15.77 3.60 -8.45
CA CYS A 184 14.95 2.46 -8.12
C CYS A 184 15.61 1.61 -7.04
N PHE A 185 14.79 0.93 -6.22
CA PHE A 185 15.30 0.13 -5.09
C PHE A 185 16.22 -0.99 -5.57
N THR A 186 15.87 -1.64 -6.68
CA THR A 186 16.75 -2.51 -7.44
C THR A 186 17.04 -1.85 -8.78
N LYS A 187 18.32 -1.76 -9.17
CA LYS A 187 18.71 -1.12 -10.44
C LYS A 187 18.07 -1.77 -11.67
N SER A 188 17.86 -3.10 -11.64
CA SER A 188 17.25 -3.86 -12.73
C SER A 188 15.76 -3.57 -12.95
N ASP A 189 15.09 -2.94 -11.99
CA ASP A 189 13.64 -2.75 -12.05
C ASP A 189 13.27 -1.59 -12.99
N CYS A 190 14.24 -0.71 -13.31
CA CYS A 190 14.08 0.48 -14.14
C CYS A 190 14.99 0.42 -15.37
N LEU A 191 14.36 0.48 -16.54
CA LEU A 191 15.00 0.39 -17.86
C LEU A 191 15.40 1.78 -18.37
N GLU A 192 16.24 1.83 -19.40
CA GLU A 192 16.81 3.07 -19.96
C GLU A 192 15.79 3.98 -20.69
N ASP A 193 14.58 3.47 -20.96
CA ASP A 193 13.52 4.17 -21.71
C ASP A 193 12.41 4.79 -20.82
N ASN A 194 12.70 5.09 -19.56
CA ASN A 194 11.71 5.54 -18.56
C ASN A 194 10.60 4.52 -18.27
N THR A 195 10.84 3.26 -18.62
CA THR A 195 9.93 2.14 -18.43
C THR A 195 10.35 1.27 -17.25
N CYS A 196 9.37 0.62 -16.64
CA CYS A 196 9.65 -0.40 -15.64
C CYS A 196 9.86 -1.75 -16.30
N SER A 197 10.63 -2.61 -15.63
CA SER A 197 10.68 -4.05 -15.92
C SER A 197 9.30 -4.71 -15.80
N ASP A 198 9.14 -5.88 -16.44
CA ASP A 198 7.87 -6.59 -16.53
C ASP A 198 7.19 -6.77 -15.16
N GLY A 199 5.93 -6.32 -15.09
CA GLY A 199 5.12 -6.45 -13.88
C GLY A 199 5.36 -5.40 -12.80
N TYR A 200 6.15 -4.35 -13.06
CA TYR A 200 6.37 -3.23 -12.15
C TYR A 200 5.79 -1.90 -12.71
N LYS A 201 5.39 -0.98 -11.82
CA LYS A 201 4.86 0.35 -12.13
C LYS A 201 5.15 1.41 -11.05
N GLY A 202 4.87 2.68 -11.37
CA GLY A 202 5.07 3.86 -10.50
C GLY A 202 6.44 4.53 -10.64
N SER A 203 6.65 5.65 -9.93
CA SER A 203 7.80 6.58 -10.04
C SER A 203 9.17 6.01 -9.65
N ARG A 204 9.21 4.80 -9.07
CA ARG A 204 10.45 4.06 -8.72
C ARG A 204 10.37 2.59 -9.10
N CYS A 205 9.38 2.23 -9.94
CA CYS A 205 9.02 0.84 -10.22
C CYS A 205 8.87 0.02 -8.94
N HIS A 206 8.28 0.62 -7.90
CA HIS A 206 8.17 -0.01 -6.58
C HIS A 206 6.89 -0.82 -6.42
N ALA A 207 5.89 -0.60 -7.28
CA ALA A 207 4.58 -1.22 -7.18
C ALA A 207 4.44 -2.29 -8.26
N CYS A 208 3.79 -3.41 -7.95
CA CYS A 208 3.49 -4.41 -8.96
C CYS A 208 2.33 -3.95 -9.84
N ASP A 209 2.42 -4.24 -11.13
CA ASP A 209 1.34 -4.01 -12.06
C ASP A 209 0.24 -5.08 -11.93
N THR A 210 -0.66 -4.76 -11.02
CA THR A 210 -1.90 -5.46 -10.73
C THR A 210 -2.79 -5.67 -11.97
N SER A 211 -2.76 -4.76 -12.95
CA SER A 211 -3.63 -4.85 -14.13
C SER A 211 -3.24 -6.00 -15.07
N THR A 212 -1.96 -6.36 -15.10
CA THR A 212 -1.40 -7.44 -15.92
C THR A 212 -1.25 -8.76 -15.15
N GLY A 213 -1.79 -8.82 -13.93
CA GLY A 213 -1.83 -10.03 -13.10
C GLY A 213 -0.56 -10.30 -12.31
N PHE A 214 0.23 -9.26 -12.02
CA PHE A 214 1.40 -9.35 -11.15
C PHE A 214 1.06 -8.94 -9.72
N ALA A 215 1.49 -9.75 -8.76
CA ALA A 215 1.38 -9.49 -7.33
C ALA A 215 2.76 -9.41 -6.69
N LEU A 216 2.87 -8.66 -5.59
CA LEU A 216 4.08 -8.65 -4.79
C LEU A 216 4.13 -9.94 -3.97
N ILE A 217 5.10 -10.81 -4.28
CA ILE A 217 5.33 -12.05 -3.55
C ILE A 217 6.75 -11.98 -2.99
N GLY A 218 6.85 -11.79 -1.67
CA GLY A 218 8.11 -11.44 -1.02
C GLY A 218 8.59 -10.04 -1.41
N LYS A 219 9.73 -9.94 -2.12
CA LYS A 219 10.33 -8.67 -2.60
C LYS A 219 10.28 -8.51 -4.12
N LYS A 220 9.61 -9.40 -4.84
CA LYS A 220 9.53 -9.36 -6.31
C LYS A 220 8.09 -9.39 -6.80
N CYS A 221 7.84 -8.73 -7.91
CA CYS A 221 6.56 -8.84 -8.61
C CYS A 221 6.55 -10.13 -9.41
N GLN A 222 5.62 -11.02 -9.09
CA GLN A 222 5.49 -12.31 -9.75
C GLN A 222 4.09 -12.45 -10.35
N LYS A 223 4.01 -13.11 -11.51
CA LYS A 223 2.75 -13.37 -12.20
C LYS A 223 1.92 -14.42 -11.47
N CYS A 224 0.65 -14.14 -11.30
CA CYS A 224 -0.29 -15.03 -10.61
C CYS A 224 -0.71 -16.21 -11.47
N PHE A 225 -0.55 -17.43 -10.94
CA PHE A 225 -0.81 -18.68 -11.65
C PHE A 225 -2.17 -19.32 -11.32
N LEU A 226 -2.76 -19.05 -10.14
CA LEU A 226 -4.01 -19.68 -9.71
C LEU A 226 -5.26 -18.85 -10.08
N PRO A 227 -6.35 -19.50 -10.54
CA PRO A 227 -7.63 -18.83 -10.72
C PRO A 227 -8.29 -18.55 -9.35
N LYS A 228 -8.92 -17.37 -9.22
CA LYS A 228 -9.55 -16.86 -7.98
C LYS A 228 -10.43 -17.88 -7.26
N VAL A 229 -11.21 -18.67 -8.01
CA VAL A 229 -12.13 -19.69 -7.48
C VAL A 229 -11.39 -20.78 -6.67
N VAL A 230 -10.20 -21.18 -7.11
CA VAL A 230 -9.42 -22.23 -6.45
C VAL A 230 -8.85 -21.71 -5.13
N GLU A 231 -8.37 -20.47 -5.10
CA GLU A 231 -7.96 -19.78 -3.86
C GLU A 231 -9.11 -19.76 -2.85
N TYR A 232 -10.33 -19.38 -3.28
CA TYR A 232 -11.49 -19.33 -2.39
C TYR A 232 -11.86 -20.69 -1.80
N LEU A 233 -11.80 -21.75 -2.61
CA LEU A 233 -12.06 -23.10 -2.14
C LEU A 233 -11.02 -23.55 -1.11
N ILE A 234 -9.75 -23.22 -1.32
CA ILE A 234 -8.68 -23.51 -0.35
C ILE A 234 -8.93 -22.76 0.97
N ALA A 235 -9.30 -21.49 0.92
CA ALA A 235 -9.63 -20.67 2.09
C ALA A 235 -10.79 -21.28 2.89
N LEU A 236 -11.88 -21.63 2.19
CA LEU A 236 -13.08 -22.23 2.78
C LEU A 236 -12.73 -23.55 3.48
N VAL A 237 -11.99 -24.43 2.80
CA VAL A 237 -11.56 -25.72 3.34
C VAL A 237 -10.67 -25.51 4.56
N ALA A 238 -9.72 -24.58 4.52
CA ALA A 238 -8.86 -24.28 5.66
C ALA A 238 -9.66 -23.81 6.89
N ILE A 239 -10.67 -22.95 6.69
CA ILE A 239 -11.56 -22.49 7.79
C ILE A 239 -12.39 -23.64 8.34
N ILE A 240 -12.96 -24.48 7.47
CA ILE A 240 -13.72 -25.66 7.91
C ILE A 240 -12.84 -26.59 8.72
N LEU A 241 -11.64 -26.91 8.23
CA LEU A 241 -10.66 -27.74 8.94
C LEU A 241 -10.25 -27.11 10.27
N PHE A 242 -10.07 -25.78 10.32
CA PHE A 242 -9.74 -25.07 11.56
C PHE A 242 -10.90 -25.10 12.57
N VAL A 243 -12.15 -24.94 12.13
CA VAL A 243 -13.35 -25.07 12.98
C VAL A 243 -13.49 -26.51 13.49
N LEU A 244 -13.26 -27.51 12.63
CA LEU A 244 -13.25 -28.92 13.03
C LEU A 244 -12.14 -29.21 14.04
N TYR A 245 -10.95 -28.65 13.84
CA TYR A 245 -9.85 -28.72 14.80
C TYR A 245 -10.21 -28.07 16.13
N LEU A 246 -10.79 -26.86 16.13
CA LEU A 246 -11.24 -26.21 17.35
C LEU A 246 -12.32 -27.02 18.06
N ASN A 247 -13.25 -27.62 17.31
CA ASN A 247 -14.27 -28.54 17.84
C ASN A 247 -13.66 -29.78 18.49
N TYR A 248 -12.57 -30.31 17.95
CA TYR A 248 -11.82 -31.40 18.56
C TYR A 248 -11.03 -30.95 19.80
N SER A 249 -10.35 -29.81 19.69
CA SER A 249 -9.36 -29.28 20.64
C SER A 249 -9.95 -28.56 21.86
N VAL A 250 -11.27 -28.40 21.95
CA VAL A 250 -11.98 -27.63 23.00
C VAL A 250 -11.49 -27.90 24.43
N GLU A 251 -11.06 -29.12 24.75
CA GLU A 251 -10.57 -29.46 26.09
C GLU A 251 -9.07 -29.26 26.31
N SER A 252 -8.22 -29.28 25.26
CA SER A 252 -6.76 -29.42 25.43
C SER A 252 -5.93 -28.16 25.23
N ASN A 253 -6.32 -27.17 24.41
CA ASN A 253 -5.38 -26.12 24.00
C ASN A 253 -5.85 -24.69 24.34
N LYS A 254 -5.49 -24.21 25.54
CA LYS A 254 -5.78 -22.84 25.99
C LYS A 254 -4.73 -21.85 25.47
N SER A 255 -3.46 -22.26 25.42
CA SER A 255 -2.28 -21.50 24.98
C SER A 255 -2.16 -21.29 23.46
N LEU A 256 -2.80 -22.11 22.62
CA LEU A 256 -2.77 -21.95 21.16
C LEU A 256 -3.34 -20.59 20.71
N GLY A 257 -4.33 -20.05 21.43
CA GLY A 257 -4.84 -18.70 21.15
C GLY A 257 -3.83 -17.60 21.47
N ILE A 258 -2.98 -17.82 22.48
CA ILE A 258 -1.89 -16.90 22.87
C ILE A 258 -0.81 -16.92 21.78
N LEU A 259 -0.42 -18.11 21.32
CA LEU A 259 0.53 -18.26 20.21
C LEU A 259 0.06 -17.54 18.94
N LEU A 260 -1.19 -17.78 18.53
CA LEU A 260 -1.75 -17.12 17.36
C LEU A 260 -1.84 -15.59 17.53
N SER A 261 -2.14 -15.11 18.74
CA SER A 261 -2.15 -13.66 19.03
C SER A 261 -0.75 -13.07 19.00
N HIS A 262 0.26 -13.78 19.54
CA HIS A 262 1.66 -13.37 19.51
C HIS A 262 2.13 -13.15 18.07
N ILE A 263 1.84 -14.11 17.20
CA ILE A 263 2.29 -14.03 15.81
C ILE A 263 1.50 -12.98 15.01
N GLN A 264 0.20 -12.82 15.27
CA GLN A 264 -0.58 -11.74 14.64
C GLN A 264 -0.04 -10.34 15.00
N ILE A 265 0.40 -10.13 16.24
CA ILE A 265 1.01 -8.85 16.66
C ILE A 265 2.39 -8.66 16.01
N LEU A 266 3.21 -9.72 15.89
CA LEU A 266 4.46 -9.66 15.11
C LEU A 266 4.19 -9.28 13.65
N GLY A 267 3.15 -9.88 13.04
CA GLY A 267 2.67 -9.54 11.71
C GLY A 267 2.30 -8.07 11.58
N LEU A 268 1.60 -7.51 12.57
CA LEU A 268 1.24 -6.10 12.60
C LEU A 268 2.48 -5.17 12.58
N PHE A 269 3.55 -5.51 13.30
CA PHE A 269 4.79 -4.69 13.30
C PHE A 269 5.44 -4.60 11.92
N SER A 270 5.29 -5.63 11.07
CA SER A 270 5.81 -5.58 9.69
C SER A 270 5.13 -4.53 8.81
N THR A 271 3.92 -4.08 9.20
CA THR A 271 3.20 -3.03 8.46
C THR A 271 3.59 -1.62 8.88
N TYR A 272 4.44 -1.46 9.90
CA TYR A 272 4.84 -0.14 10.40
C TYR A 272 5.95 0.43 9.51
N PRO A 273 5.97 1.75 9.27
CA PRO A 273 6.90 2.38 8.32
C PRO A 273 8.32 2.57 8.91
N PHE A 274 8.93 1.50 9.42
CA PHE A 274 10.32 1.53 9.90
C PHE A 274 11.31 1.28 8.74
N GLN A 275 12.41 2.03 8.71
CA GLN A 275 13.54 1.78 7.80
C GLN A 275 14.29 0.51 8.25
N SER A 276 13.91 -0.66 7.73
CA SER A 276 14.55 -1.92 8.13
C SER A 276 15.75 -2.27 7.24
N ASN A 277 16.83 -2.74 7.88
CA ASN A 277 17.88 -3.53 7.21
C ASN A 277 17.34 -4.83 6.60
N LEU A 278 18.11 -5.38 5.66
CA LEU A 278 17.84 -6.62 4.92
C LEU A 278 17.60 -7.85 5.82
N ILE A 279 18.16 -7.87 7.04
CA ILE A 279 18.13 -9.01 7.99
C ILE A 279 16.94 -8.95 8.96
N ALA A 280 16.60 -7.77 9.48
CA ALA A 280 15.38 -7.57 10.27
C ALA A 280 14.14 -7.83 9.41
N SER A 281 14.19 -7.41 8.15
CA SER A 281 13.16 -7.74 7.16
C SER A 281 13.10 -9.23 6.89
N THR A 282 14.19 -9.98 6.66
CA THR A 282 14.07 -11.41 6.33
C THR A 282 13.53 -12.29 7.46
N VAL A 283 13.97 -12.11 8.72
CA VAL A 283 13.48 -12.94 9.85
C VAL A 283 12.06 -12.56 10.23
N LEU A 284 11.78 -11.25 10.30
CA LEU A 284 10.41 -10.78 10.53
C LEU A 284 9.55 -11.26 9.37
N GLU A 285 9.94 -11.05 8.10
CA GLU A 285 9.22 -11.52 6.91
C GLU A 285 9.10 -13.04 6.82
N THR A 286 10.00 -13.89 7.32
CA THR A 286 9.78 -15.36 7.29
C THR A 286 8.78 -15.80 8.35
N VAL A 287 8.85 -15.22 9.55
CA VAL A 287 7.91 -15.50 10.65
C VAL A 287 6.56 -14.83 10.39
N THR A 288 6.53 -13.67 9.72
CA THR A 288 5.31 -12.94 9.36
C THR A 288 4.76 -13.36 8.01
N SER A 289 5.54 -13.82 7.02
CA SER A 289 4.99 -14.43 5.80
C SER A 289 4.36 -15.79 6.08
N SER A 290 4.84 -16.53 7.07
CA SER A 290 4.18 -17.80 7.44
C SER A 290 2.82 -17.60 8.13
N VAL A 291 2.50 -16.40 8.65
CA VAL A 291 1.31 -16.18 9.51
C VAL A 291 0.52 -14.89 9.24
N SER A 292 1.02 -13.95 8.42
CA SER A 292 0.19 -13.00 7.70
C SER A 292 -0.64 -13.81 6.73
N THR A 293 -1.76 -14.33 7.22
CA THR A 293 -2.75 -15.12 6.50
C THR A 293 -3.28 -14.42 5.25
N TYR A 294 -2.90 -13.16 4.99
CA TYR A 294 -3.38 -12.39 3.86
C TYR A 294 -2.35 -12.29 2.74
N ASP A 295 -1.12 -11.85 3.04
CA ASP A 295 -0.06 -11.72 2.03
C ASP A 295 0.47 -13.06 1.54
N PHE A 296 0.35 -14.12 2.37
CA PHE A 296 0.81 -15.46 2.02
C PHE A 296 -0.26 -16.35 1.38
N LEU A 297 -1.51 -16.27 1.85
CA LEU A 297 -2.57 -17.11 1.29
C LEU A 297 -3.17 -16.52 0.01
N PHE A 298 -3.21 -15.18 -0.14
CA PHE A 298 -3.96 -14.56 -1.25
C PHE A 298 -3.30 -13.35 -1.95
N PRO A 299 -1.98 -13.31 -2.22
CA PRO A 299 -1.35 -12.18 -2.91
C PRO A 299 -1.95 -11.93 -4.30
N CYS A 300 -2.45 -12.98 -4.93
CA CYS A 300 -2.95 -12.98 -6.31
C CYS A 300 -4.41 -12.59 -6.48
N SER A 301 -5.29 -12.95 -5.52
CA SER A 301 -6.69 -12.51 -5.51
C SER A 301 -6.84 -10.98 -5.51
N LEU A 302 -5.89 -10.27 -4.91
CA LEU A 302 -5.92 -8.82 -4.67
C LEU A 302 -5.28 -7.99 -5.78
N ALA A 303 -4.29 -8.60 -6.45
CA ALA A 303 -3.60 -8.01 -7.56
C ALA A 303 -4.50 -7.91 -8.80
N LEU A 304 -5.41 -8.86 -9.03
CA LEU A 304 -6.23 -8.86 -10.25
C LEU A 304 -7.38 -7.84 -10.20
N GLY A 305 -7.07 -6.56 -10.46
CA GLY A 305 -7.94 -5.53 -11.05
C GLY A 305 -9.37 -5.38 -10.52
N SER A 306 -9.63 -5.82 -9.29
CA SER A 306 -11.00 -5.95 -8.80
C SER A 306 -11.41 -4.67 -8.07
N THR A 307 -12.52 -4.07 -8.52
CA THR A 307 -13.14 -2.85 -7.97
C THR A 307 -13.29 -2.91 -6.44
N PHE A 308 -13.39 -1.74 -5.81
CA PHE A 308 -13.64 -1.54 -4.37
C PHE A 308 -14.62 -2.59 -3.76
N ALA A 309 -15.73 -2.88 -4.45
CA ALA A 309 -16.75 -3.85 -4.03
C ALA A 309 -16.29 -5.34 -3.96
N SER A 310 -15.40 -5.79 -4.85
CA SER A 310 -14.93 -7.18 -4.87
C SER A 310 -13.81 -7.45 -3.85
N ARG A 311 -13.09 -6.40 -3.42
CA ARG A 311 -12.22 -6.49 -2.24
C ARG A 311 -13.05 -6.59 -0.96
N HIS A 312 -14.12 -5.80 -0.80
CA HIS A 312 -15.05 -5.89 0.34
C HIS A 312 -15.76 -7.25 0.46
N GLY A 313 -16.25 -7.80 -0.66
CA GLY A 313 -16.95 -9.10 -0.66
C GLY A 313 -16.08 -10.27 -0.21
N LEU A 314 -14.79 -10.25 -0.53
CA LEU A 314 -13.83 -11.33 -0.23
C LEU A 314 -13.61 -11.56 1.26
N PHE A 315 -13.66 -10.49 2.06
CA PHE A 315 -13.42 -10.54 3.51
C PHE A 315 -14.68 -10.70 4.33
N LEU A 316 -15.77 -10.12 3.85
CA LEU A 316 -17.08 -10.39 4.41
C LEU A 316 -17.48 -11.84 4.14
N TYR A 317 -17.05 -12.48 3.05
CA TYR A 317 -17.51 -13.82 2.70
C TYR A 317 -17.20 -14.92 3.73
N PRO A 318 -16.00 -15.09 4.29
CA PRO A 318 -15.76 -16.08 5.36
C PRO A 318 -16.55 -15.78 6.63
N LEU A 319 -16.72 -14.50 6.97
CA LEU A 319 -17.48 -14.05 8.15
C LEU A 319 -19.00 -14.14 7.94
N ILE A 320 -19.49 -13.86 6.73
CA ILE A 320 -20.86 -14.08 6.26
C ILE A 320 -21.11 -15.57 6.20
N LEU A 321 -20.17 -16.39 5.75
CA LEU A 321 -20.29 -17.84 5.72
C LEU A 321 -20.32 -18.39 7.13
N ILE A 322 -19.49 -17.88 8.04
CA ILE A 322 -19.55 -18.13 9.48
C ILE A 322 -20.92 -17.72 10.04
N LEU A 323 -21.42 -16.53 9.71
CA LEU A 323 -22.71 -16.01 10.15
C LEU A 323 -23.85 -16.90 9.63
N VAL A 324 -23.85 -17.22 8.34
CA VAL A 324 -24.82 -18.09 7.65
C VAL A 324 -24.76 -19.49 8.24
N LEU A 325 -23.58 -20.07 8.47
CA LEU A 325 -23.42 -21.35 9.15
C LEU A 325 -23.98 -21.29 10.58
N THR A 326 -23.74 -20.21 11.33
CA THR A 326 -24.37 -20.06 12.65
C THR A 326 -25.88 -19.93 12.58
N ILE A 327 -26.42 -19.22 11.58
CA ILE A 327 -27.88 -19.10 11.35
C ILE A 327 -28.47 -20.46 10.97
N ILE A 328 -27.81 -21.24 10.09
CA ILE A 328 -28.21 -22.60 9.71
C ILE A 328 -28.22 -23.53 10.94
N LEU A 329 -27.19 -23.45 11.78
CA LEU A 329 -27.10 -24.25 13.00
C LEU A 329 -28.17 -23.86 14.04
N ILE A 330 -28.48 -22.56 14.15
CA ILE A 330 -29.55 -22.06 15.03
C ILE A 330 -30.93 -22.46 14.50
N THR A 331 -31.18 -22.33 13.19
CA THR A 331 -32.44 -22.73 12.56
C THR A 331 -32.64 -24.25 12.63
N PHE A 332 -31.61 -25.05 12.39
CA PHE A 332 -31.65 -26.50 12.64
C PHE A 332 -32.09 -26.83 14.07
N LYS A 333 -31.59 -26.08 15.06
CA LYS A 333 -31.99 -26.25 16.47
C LYS A 333 -33.45 -25.88 16.72
N ILE A 334 -33.97 -24.85 16.06
CA ILE A 334 -35.37 -24.42 16.18
C ILE A 334 -36.32 -25.44 15.53
N TYR A 335 -35.96 -25.96 14.35
CA TYR A 335 -36.79 -26.92 13.60
C TYR A 335 -36.75 -28.34 14.20
N PHE A 336 -35.64 -28.73 14.84
CA PHE A 336 -35.49 -30.04 15.47
C PHE A 336 -35.32 -29.93 17.00
N PRO A 337 -36.34 -29.45 17.75
CA PRO A 337 -36.24 -29.26 19.19
C PRO A 337 -36.12 -30.59 19.96
N LYS A 338 -36.56 -31.70 19.34
CA LYS A 338 -36.49 -33.07 19.87
C LYS A 338 -35.23 -33.85 19.44
N ALA A 339 -34.27 -33.20 18.78
CA ALA A 339 -33.00 -33.86 18.41
C ALA A 339 -32.26 -34.37 19.66
N ASP A 340 -31.50 -35.45 19.49
CA ASP A 340 -30.72 -36.08 20.55
C ASP A 340 -29.83 -35.07 21.29
N LEU A 341 -29.72 -35.20 22.62
CA LEU A 341 -28.93 -34.28 23.47
C LEU A 341 -27.46 -34.20 23.02
N LYS A 342 -26.91 -35.29 22.46
CA LYS A 342 -25.56 -35.33 21.87
C LYS A 342 -25.45 -34.41 20.64
N VAL A 343 -26.45 -34.42 19.76
CA VAL A 343 -26.49 -33.58 18.55
C VAL A 343 -26.61 -32.11 18.94
N GLN A 344 -27.48 -31.78 19.90
CA GLN A 344 -27.63 -30.40 20.38
C GLN A 344 -26.33 -29.87 21.00
N LYS A 345 -25.62 -30.68 21.81
CA LYS A 345 -24.31 -30.31 22.36
C LYS A 345 -23.24 -30.11 21.27
N MET A 346 -23.25 -30.94 20.23
CA MET A 346 -22.32 -30.81 19.09
C MET A 346 -22.56 -29.52 18.30
N VAL A 347 -23.83 -29.16 18.08
CA VAL A 347 -24.23 -27.90 17.43
C VAL A 347 -23.79 -26.69 18.27
N ASP A 348 -24.08 -26.70 19.58
CA ASP A 348 -23.69 -25.61 20.48
C ASP A 348 -22.16 -25.44 20.56
N LYS A 349 -21.40 -26.55 20.58
CA LYS A 349 -19.93 -26.55 20.51
C LYS A 349 -19.42 -25.93 19.21
N THR A 350 -20.05 -26.24 18.09
CA THR A 350 -19.66 -25.72 16.76
C THR A 350 -19.90 -24.22 16.66
N ILE A 351 -21.05 -23.73 17.15
CA ILE A 351 -21.33 -22.29 17.23
C ILE A 351 -20.27 -21.58 18.09
N SER A 352 -19.88 -22.18 19.22
CA SER A 352 -18.84 -21.65 20.10
C SER A 352 -17.47 -21.56 19.42
N SER A 353 -17.08 -22.60 18.68
CA SER A 353 -15.82 -22.64 17.93
C SER A 353 -15.77 -21.57 16.84
N ILE A 354 -16.88 -21.38 16.12
CA ILE A 354 -17.01 -20.34 15.11
C ILE A 354 -16.82 -18.94 15.71
N LEU A 355 -17.50 -18.63 16.82
CA LEU A 355 -17.33 -17.36 17.52
C LEU A 355 -15.91 -17.15 18.06
N ARG A 356 -15.25 -18.24 18.48
CA ARG A 356 -13.84 -18.22 18.91
C ARG A 356 -12.90 -17.86 17.74
N VAL A 357 -13.17 -18.29 16.50
CA VAL A 357 -12.38 -17.86 15.33
C VAL A 357 -12.41 -16.34 15.17
N CYS A 358 -13.59 -15.72 15.26
CA CYS A 358 -13.73 -14.26 15.17
C CYS A 358 -12.91 -13.52 16.24
N SER A 359 -12.87 -14.04 17.47
CA SER A 359 -12.03 -13.46 18.55
C SER A 359 -10.52 -13.65 18.32
N ILE A 360 -10.10 -14.77 17.72
CA ILE A 360 -8.69 -15.09 17.49
C ILE A 360 -8.13 -14.20 16.38
N PHE A 361 -8.87 -14.01 15.30
CA PHE A 361 -8.43 -13.23 14.12
C PHE A 361 -8.85 -11.75 14.19
N TYR A 362 -9.21 -11.26 15.38
CA TYR A 362 -9.73 -9.91 15.56
C TYR A 362 -8.73 -8.82 15.11
N ILE A 363 -7.42 -8.99 15.34
CA ILE A 363 -6.38 -8.04 14.89
C ILE A 363 -6.39 -7.90 13.36
N VAL A 364 -6.43 -9.04 12.65
CA VAL A 364 -6.43 -9.06 11.18
C VAL A 364 -7.70 -8.38 10.63
N ILE A 365 -8.85 -8.68 11.23
CA ILE A 365 -10.14 -8.10 10.83
C ILE A 365 -10.18 -6.59 11.14
N SER A 366 -9.69 -6.15 12.30
CA SER A 366 -9.72 -4.74 12.67
C SER A 366 -8.73 -3.92 11.84
N GLN A 367 -7.49 -4.39 11.66
CA GLN A 367 -6.48 -3.70 10.84
C GLN A 367 -6.96 -3.48 9.41
N THR A 368 -7.55 -4.50 8.80
CA THR A 368 -8.12 -4.42 7.45
C THR A 368 -9.39 -3.58 7.39
N THR A 369 -10.15 -3.41 8.46
CA THR A 369 -11.30 -2.51 8.46
C THR A 369 -10.85 -1.04 8.59
N ILE A 370 -9.88 -0.78 9.46
CA ILE A 370 -9.41 0.57 9.79
C ILE A 370 -8.56 1.15 8.65
N SER A 371 -7.77 0.37 7.92
CA SER A 371 -6.97 0.88 6.79
C SER A 371 -7.82 1.47 5.65
N TYR A 372 -9.08 1.05 5.52
CA TYR A 372 -10.03 1.54 4.51
C TYR A 372 -10.87 2.72 5.02
N PHE A 373 -10.84 3.02 6.32
CA PHE A 373 -11.51 4.19 6.94
C PHE A 373 -11.08 5.52 6.32
N VAL A 374 -9.87 5.57 5.77
CA VAL A 374 -9.29 6.79 5.19
C VAL A 374 -9.90 7.13 3.81
N CYS A 375 -10.72 6.25 3.19
CA CYS A 375 -11.10 6.39 1.77
C CYS A 375 -12.61 6.46 1.43
N SER A 376 -13.58 6.29 2.35
CA SER A 376 -15.01 6.38 1.97
C SER A 376 -15.98 6.62 3.14
N ALA A 377 -17.13 7.23 2.87
CA ALA A 377 -18.17 7.56 3.85
C ALA A 377 -19.04 6.36 4.29
N ASP A 378 -19.05 5.26 3.53
CA ASP A 378 -19.87 4.06 3.80
C ASP A 378 -19.29 3.14 4.90
N VAL A 379 -18.21 3.55 5.57
CA VAL A 379 -17.44 2.72 6.52
C VAL A 379 -18.05 2.66 7.93
N ILE A 380 -19.02 3.53 8.23
CA ILE A 380 -19.66 3.63 9.55
C ILE A 380 -20.35 2.31 9.93
N ALA A 381 -21.02 1.64 8.98
CA ALA A 381 -21.70 0.36 9.22
C ALA A 381 -20.71 -0.77 9.56
N SER A 382 -19.56 -0.84 8.87
CA SER A 382 -18.53 -1.85 9.12
C SER A 382 -17.84 -1.65 10.48
N ILE A 383 -17.57 -0.41 10.89
CA ILE A 383 -17.03 -0.11 12.22
C ILE A 383 -18.04 -0.48 13.31
N ALA A 384 -19.30 -0.05 13.15
CA ALA A 384 -20.36 -0.32 14.13
C ALA A 384 -20.61 -1.83 14.30
N CYS A 385 -20.64 -2.59 13.20
CA CYS A 385 -20.92 -4.03 13.26
C CYS A 385 -19.72 -4.89 13.71
N TYR A 386 -18.49 -4.60 13.27
CA TYR A 386 -17.36 -5.52 13.47
C TYR A 386 -16.40 -5.10 14.58
N VAL A 387 -15.98 -3.83 14.56
CA VAL A 387 -15.02 -3.30 15.53
C VAL A 387 -15.67 -3.18 16.92
N ILE A 388 -16.94 -2.78 16.96
CA ILE A 388 -17.66 -2.58 18.22
C ILE A 388 -18.59 -3.77 18.52
N GLY A 389 -19.24 -4.33 17.49
CA GLY A 389 -20.21 -5.41 17.68
C GLY A 389 -19.62 -6.71 18.23
N ILE A 390 -18.43 -7.14 17.78
CA ILE A 390 -17.81 -8.39 18.29
C ILE A 390 -17.43 -8.26 19.79
N PRO A 391 -16.77 -7.18 20.26
CA PRO A 391 -16.55 -6.99 21.69
C PRO A 391 -17.83 -6.95 22.52
N ILE A 392 -18.90 -6.32 22.03
CA ILE A 392 -20.21 -6.30 22.72
C ILE A 392 -20.78 -7.71 22.83
N LEU A 393 -20.76 -8.48 21.72
CA LEU A 393 -21.23 -9.86 21.69
C LEU A 393 -20.45 -10.75 22.67
N VAL A 394 -19.12 -10.65 22.68
CA VAL A 394 -18.26 -11.40 23.61
C VAL A 394 -18.55 -11.02 25.06
N THR A 395 -18.75 -9.72 25.34
CA THR A 395 -19.12 -9.24 26.68
C THR A 395 -20.46 -9.83 27.13
N PHE A 396 -21.47 -9.84 26.25
CA PHE A 396 -22.77 -10.44 26.52
C PHE A 396 -22.68 -11.95 26.77
N ILE A 397 -21.85 -12.66 25.99
CA ILE A 397 -21.59 -14.10 26.18
C ILE A 397 -20.94 -14.36 27.54
N CYS A 398 -19.90 -13.61 27.90
CA CYS A 398 -19.21 -13.75 29.18
C CYS A 398 -20.10 -13.40 30.37
N PHE A 399 -20.94 -12.38 30.23
CA PHE A 399 -21.96 -12.03 31.22
C PHE A 399 -22.96 -13.18 31.41
N THR A 400 -23.50 -13.71 30.31
CA THR A 400 -24.45 -14.84 30.34
C THR A 400 -23.82 -16.07 31.00
N PHE A 401 -22.57 -16.39 30.66
CA PHE A 401 -21.85 -17.52 31.25
C PHE A 401 -21.62 -17.33 32.76
N LYS A 402 -21.33 -16.11 33.22
CA LYS A 402 -21.14 -15.81 34.65
C LYS A 402 -22.41 -16.06 35.48
N TYR A 403 -23.57 -15.61 35.01
CA TYR A 403 -24.83 -15.69 35.79
C TYR A 403 -25.62 -16.98 35.55
N HIS A 404 -25.37 -17.69 34.46
CA HIS A 404 -26.09 -18.92 34.10
C HIS A 404 -25.16 -20.13 33.90
N ALA A 405 -24.04 -20.16 34.63
CA ALA A 405 -23.10 -21.28 34.62
C ALA A 405 -23.73 -22.61 35.06
N ASP A 406 -24.81 -22.57 35.85
CA ASP A 406 -25.50 -23.77 36.33
C ASP A 406 -26.28 -24.50 35.22
N ASN A 407 -26.58 -23.81 34.11
CA ASN A 407 -27.31 -24.42 33.01
C ASN A 407 -26.36 -25.17 32.07
N PRO A 408 -26.47 -26.51 31.94
CA PRO A 408 -25.55 -27.30 31.12
C PRO A 408 -25.59 -26.92 29.63
N ARG A 409 -26.68 -26.30 29.15
CA ARG A 409 -26.78 -25.79 27.78
C ARG A 409 -25.94 -24.52 27.59
N VAL A 410 -25.93 -23.63 28.57
CA VAL A 410 -25.13 -22.39 28.55
C VAL A 410 -23.65 -22.73 28.60
N VAL A 411 -23.28 -23.69 29.46
CA VAL A 411 -21.91 -24.20 29.55
C VAL A 411 -21.47 -24.80 28.21
N ALA A 412 -22.24 -25.72 27.63
CA ALA A 412 -21.88 -26.35 26.35
C ALA A 412 -21.66 -25.33 25.22
N ARG A 413 -22.43 -24.22 25.22
CA ARG A 413 -22.39 -23.20 24.17
C ARG A 413 -21.29 -22.16 24.34
N TYR A 414 -20.94 -21.77 25.56
CA TYR A 414 -20.04 -20.63 25.80
C TYR A 414 -18.73 -20.99 26.52
N GLN A 415 -18.58 -22.24 26.98
CA GLN A 415 -17.36 -22.68 27.67
C GLN A 415 -16.07 -22.43 26.87
N ASN A 416 -16.08 -22.56 25.54
CA ASN A 416 -14.86 -22.40 24.73
C ASN A 416 -14.30 -20.98 24.75
N ILE A 417 -15.14 -20.00 25.07
CA ILE A 417 -14.81 -18.58 25.14
C ILE A 417 -14.54 -18.20 26.60
N ALA A 418 -15.48 -18.50 27.50
CA ALA A 418 -15.45 -17.99 28.87
C ALA A 418 -14.67 -18.88 29.87
N ALA A 419 -14.64 -20.21 29.70
CA ALA A 419 -14.08 -21.13 30.70
C ALA A 419 -12.54 -21.12 30.80
N LYS A 420 -11.86 -20.31 29.99
CA LYS A 420 -10.40 -20.10 30.08
C LYS A 420 -10.02 -19.16 31.21
N TYR A 421 -10.94 -18.28 31.60
CA TYR A 421 -10.71 -17.19 32.52
C TYR A 421 -11.27 -17.51 33.91
N ARG A 422 -10.65 -16.95 34.95
CA ARG A 422 -11.15 -17.06 36.33
C ARG A 422 -12.52 -16.41 36.43
N HIS A 423 -13.36 -16.89 37.35
CA HIS A 423 -14.70 -16.35 37.58
C HIS A 423 -14.70 -14.83 37.86
N ASN A 424 -13.69 -14.34 38.58
CA ASN A 424 -13.56 -12.91 38.90
C ASN A 424 -13.04 -12.07 37.72
N ALA A 425 -12.43 -12.70 36.71
CA ALA A 425 -11.86 -12.07 35.52
C ALA A 425 -12.77 -12.22 34.28
N TRP A 426 -14.09 -12.26 34.48
CA TRP A 426 -15.07 -12.51 33.41
C TRP A 426 -15.05 -11.49 32.26
N MET A 427 -14.62 -10.24 32.51
CA MET A 427 -14.47 -9.20 31.47
C MET A 427 -13.17 -9.28 30.68
N TRP A 428 -12.23 -10.14 31.07
CA TRP A 428 -10.91 -10.20 30.44
C TRP A 428 -10.93 -10.39 28.91
N PRO A 429 -11.80 -11.23 28.32
CA PRO A 429 -11.90 -11.36 26.86
C PRO A 429 -12.15 -10.02 26.17
N THR A 430 -13.03 -9.19 26.73
CA THR A 430 -13.36 -7.86 26.21
C THR A 430 -12.17 -6.92 26.34
N ILE A 431 -11.48 -6.93 27.48
CA ILE A 431 -10.28 -6.12 27.71
C ILE A 431 -9.18 -6.48 26.69
N GLU A 432 -8.97 -7.78 26.44
CA GLU A 432 -8.02 -8.26 25.44
C GLU A 432 -8.36 -7.79 24.02
N MET A 433 -9.65 -7.80 23.66
CA MET A 433 -10.12 -7.30 22.36
C MET A 433 -9.95 -5.78 22.22
N LEU A 434 -10.25 -5.01 23.27
CA LEU A 434 -10.05 -3.56 23.28
C LEU A 434 -8.57 -3.19 23.16
N PHE A 435 -7.69 -3.91 23.85
CA PHE A 435 -6.25 -3.77 23.69
C PHE A 435 -5.81 -4.03 22.23
N LYS A 436 -6.26 -5.14 21.63
CA LYS A 436 -5.99 -5.47 20.22
C LYS A 436 -6.50 -4.39 19.28
N LEU A 437 -7.67 -3.83 19.54
CA LEU A 437 -8.24 -2.72 18.76
C LEU A 437 -7.35 -1.47 18.83
N LEU A 438 -6.96 -1.05 20.03
CA LEU A 438 -6.09 0.11 20.24
C LEU A 438 -4.77 -0.05 19.47
N LEU A 439 -4.18 -1.25 19.54
CA LEU A 439 -2.94 -1.56 18.82
C LEU A 439 -3.09 -1.43 17.30
N THR A 440 -4.25 -1.81 16.73
CA THR A 440 -4.53 -1.63 15.29
C THR A 440 -4.94 -0.21 14.89
N PHE A 441 -5.33 0.64 15.85
CA PHE A 441 -5.74 2.02 15.59
C PHE A 441 -4.58 3.01 15.59
N PHE A 442 -3.55 2.78 16.42
CA PHE A 442 -2.36 3.63 16.49
C PHE A 442 -1.66 3.88 15.14
N PRO A 443 -1.47 2.87 14.26
CA PRO A 443 -0.83 3.08 12.96
C PRO A 443 -1.59 4.04 12.04
N VAL A 444 -2.90 4.19 12.27
CA VAL A 444 -3.74 5.10 11.49
C VAL A 444 -3.72 6.51 12.08
N LEU A 445 -3.74 6.64 13.41
CA LEU A 445 -3.67 7.95 14.08
C LEU A 445 -2.29 8.61 14.00
N LEU A 446 -1.22 7.83 14.14
CA LEU A 446 0.16 8.32 14.33
C LEU A 446 1.03 8.08 13.09
N LYS A 447 0.40 7.98 11.90
CA LYS A 447 1.07 7.63 10.64
C LYS A 447 2.19 8.60 10.24
N SER A 448 2.14 9.85 10.71
CA SER A 448 3.13 10.88 10.36
C SER A 448 4.53 10.56 10.88
N ASP A 449 4.64 9.90 12.04
CA ASP A 449 5.91 9.75 12.75
C ASP A 449 6.13 8.30 13.24
N PRO A 450 6.97 7.49 12.56
CA PRO A 450 7.21 6.08 12.92
C PRO A 450 7.74 5.91 14.35
N ILE A 451 8.51 6.88 14.86
CA ILE A 451 9.07 6.84 16.22
C ILE A 451 7.96 6.96 17.27
N ILE A 452 7.06 7.94 17.10
CA ILE A 452 5.95 8.18 18.03
C ILE A 452 4.98 6.99 18.01
N LEU A 453 4.69 6.47 16.82
CA LEU A 453 3.92 5.23 16.65
C LEU A 453 4.56 4.05 17.40
N GLY A 454 5.86 3.84 17.21
CA GLY A 454 6.57 2.74 17.87
C GLY A 454 6.59 2.85 19.39
N LEU A 455 6.94 4.03 19.93
CA LEU A 455 7.00 4.26 21.38
C LEU A 455 5.63 4.15 22.05
N SER A 456 4.56 4.69 21.43
CA SER A 456 3.20 4.56 21.97
C SER A 456 2.73 3.10 22.02
N CYS A 457 3.04 2.30 20.99
CA CYS A 457 2.77 0.86 20.99
C CYS A 457 3.59 0.11 22.06
N VAL A 458 4.87 0.47 22.26
CA VAL A 458 5.72 -0.09 23.32
C VAL A 458 5.11 0.17 24.71
N VAL A 459 4.68 1.42 24.97
CA VAL A 459 4.02 1.78 26.23
C VAL A 459 2.73 0.99 26.42
N LEU A 460 1.89 0.88 25.38
CA LEU A 460 0.65 0.13 25.44
C LEU A 460 0.89 -1.37 25.73
N LEU A 461 1.86 -1.99 25.05
CA LEU A 461 2.25 -3.38 25.27
C LEU A 461 2.76 -3.60 26.70
N TYR A 462 3.60 -2.70 27.19
CA TYR A 462 4.16 -2.78 28.54
C TYR A 462 3.07 -2.65 29.61
N LEU A 463 2.17 -1.66 29.48
CA LEU A 463 1.06 -1.48 30.41
C LEU A 463 0.13 -2.70 30.42
N PHE A 464 -0.19 -3.24 29.24
CA PHE A 464 -1.03 -4.43 29.13
C PHE A 464 -0.35 -5.69 29.66
N ALA A 465 0.97 -5.85 29.48
CA ALA A 465 1.75 -6.94 30.06
C ALA A 465 1.69 -6.93 31.60
N ASN A 466 1.89 -5.74 32.20
CA ASN A 466 1.79 -5.57 33.66
C ASN A 466 0.37 -5.82 34.16
N LEU A 467 -0.65 -5.35 33.44
CA LEU A 467 -2.05 -5.62 33.76
C LEU A 467 -2.33 -7.13 33.72
N CYS A 468 -1.83 -7.85 32.71
CA CYS A 468 -1.97 -9.30 32.60
C CYS A 468 -1.24 -10.05 33.73
N HIS A 469 -0.06 -9.60 34.10
CA HIS A 469 0.71 -10.17 35.21
C HIS A 469 -0.02 -10.00 36.55
N TYR A 470 -0.50 -8.79 36.83
CA TYR A 470 -1.21 -8.47 38.07
C TYR A 470 -2.59 -9.14 38.16
N ALA A 471 -3.38 -9.06 37.09
CA ALA A 471 -4.74 -9.60 37.09
C ALA A 471 -4.81 -11.13 37.08
N ASN A 472 -3.73 -11.80 36.60
CA ASN A 472 -3.63 -13.25 36.45
C ASN A 472 -4.96 -13.91 35.99
N PRO A 473 -5.42 -13.55 34.78
CA PRO A 473 -6.82 -13.72 34.37
C PRO A 473 -7.20 -15.17 34.04
N TYR A 474 -6.23 -16.03 33.73
CA TYR A 474 -6.50 -17.42 33.34
C TYR A 474 -6.67 -18.32 34.56
N VAL A 475 -7.49 -19.37 34.41
CA VAL A 475 -7.70 -20.37 35.47
C VAL A 475 -6.39 -21.06 35.84
N TYR A 476 -5.56 -21.39 34.85
CA TYR A 476 -4.26 -22.02 35.05
C TYR A 476 -3.13 -20.97 34.96
N HIS A 477 -2.13 -21.11 35.83
CA HIS A 477 -0.97 -20.21 35.87
C HIS A 477 -0.11 -20.25 34.59
N PHE A 478 -0.09 -21.38 33.91
CA PHE A 478 0.76 -21.61 32.75
C PHE A 478 0.37 -20.72 31.53
N PRO A 479 -0.91 -20.68 31.09
CA PRO A 479 -1.38 -19.69 30.12
C PRO A 479 -1.11 -18.23 30.52
N SER A 480 -1.27 -17.88 31.81
CA SER A 480 -0.98 -16.52 32.29
C SER A 480 0.49 -16.15 32.11
N TYR A 481 1.40 -17.08 32.41
CA TYR A 481 2.84 -16.87 32.20
C TYR A 481 3.18 -16.75 30.71
N ALA A 482 2.67 -17.66 29.88
CA ALA A 482 2.88 -17.60 28.43
C ALA A 482 2.37 -16.29 27.80
N SER A 483 1.20 -15.81 28.24
CA SER A 483 0.64 -14.51 27.80
C SER A 483 1.53 -13.34 28.22
N THR A 484 2.04 -13.36 29.44
CA THR A 484 2.90 -12.29 29.98
C THR A 484 4.25 -12.26 29.26
N VAL A 485 4.90 -13.42 29.08
CA VAL A 485 6.16 -13.55 28.32
C VAL A 485 5.99 -13.11 26.87
N SER A 486 4.86 -13.47 26.25
CA SER A 486 4.52 -13.02 24.90
C SER A 486 4.47 -11.48 24.80
N LEU A 487 3.80 -10.80 25.73
CA LEU A 487 3.65 -9.35 25.65
C LEU A 487 4.96 -8.60 25.92
N TYR A 488 5.76 -9.05 26.91
CA TYR A 488 7.07 -8.44 27.15
C TYR A 488 8.04 -8.67 25.99
N SER A 489 8.07 -9.87 25.40
CA SER A 489 8.93 -10.13 24.23
C SER A 489 8.55 -9.23 23.04
N LEU A 490 7.26 -9.08 22.74
CA LEU A 490 6.77 -8.15 21.72
C LEU A 490 7.18 -6.69 22.01
N CYS A 491 7.12 -6.27 23.28
CA CYS A 491 7.55 -4.95 23.72
C CYS A 491 9.04 -4.70 23.42
N TYR A 492 9.91 -5.66 23.77
CA TYR A 492 11.36 -5.53 23.50
C TYR A 492 11.69 -5.59 22.02
N ILE A 493 11.00 -6.43 21.24
CA ILE A 493 11.17 -6.51 19.78
C ILE A 493 10.83 -5.16 19.14
N LEU A 494 9.69 -4.57 19.50
CA LEU A 494 9.27 -3.28 18.95
C LEU A 494 10.19 -2.14 19.38
N LEU A 495 10.67 -2.15 20.63
CA LEU A 495 11.67 -1.19 21.10
C LEU A 495 12.97 -1.29 20.29
N GLY A 496 13.42 -2.51 19.99
CA GLY A 496 14.57 -2.75 19.12
C GLY A 496 14.39 -2.16 17.72
N LEU A 497 13.21 -2.33 17.12
CA LEU A 497 12.88 -1.75 15.80
C LEU A 497 12.92 -0.22 15.82
N VAL A 498 12.39 0.41 16.88
CA VAL A 498 12.44 1.87 17.04
C VAL A 498 13.87 2.37 17.14
N ILE A 499 14.73 1.70 17.93
CA ILE A 499 16.13 2.11 18.09
C ILE A 499 16.90 2.00 16.77
N VAL A 500 16.71 0.90 16.02
CA VAL A 500 17.33 0.72 14.69
C VAL A 500 16.89 1.81 13.72
N HIS A 501 15.62 2.19 13.74
CA HIS A 501 15.11 3.26 12.91
C HIS A 501 15.73 4.63 13.25
N ILE A 502 15.95 4.92 14.54
CA ILE A 502 16.60 6.17 15.01
C ILE A 502 18.08 6.21 14.64
N GLN A 503 18.82 5.11 14.85
CA GLN A 503 20.27 5.05 14.59
C GLN A 503 20.61 5.01 13.09
N GLY A 504 19.65 4.59 12.27
CA GLY A 504 19.83 4.37 10.84
C GLY A 504 20.37 2.97 10.54
N PRO A 505 19.97 2.38 9.40
CA PRO A 505 20.24 0.98 9.07
C PRO A 505 21.73 0.60 9.10
N ASN A 506 22.62 1.49 8.67
CA ASN A 506 24.05 1.14 8.50
C ASN A 506 24.91 1.36 9.75
N ALA A 507 24.31 1.75 10.89
CA ALA A 507 25.07 1.93 12.13
C ALA A 507 25.54 0.58 12.70
N GLN A 508 26.80 0.50 13.16
CA GLN A 508 27.35 -0.73 13.75
C GLN A 508 26.51 -1.29 14.91
N GLY A 509 25.92 -0.40 15.72
CA GLY A 509 25.01 -0.78 16.82
C GLY A 509 23.68 -1.37 16.36
N SER A 510 23.18 -0.98 15.19
CA SER A 510 21.89 -1.44 14.68
C SER A 510 21.92 -2.92 14.30
N GLN A 511 23.03 -3.44 13.76
CA GLN A 511 23.14 -4.86 13.42
C GLN A 511 23.07 -5.77 14.65
N ILE A 512 23.66 -5.35 15.77
CA ILE A 512 23.61 -6.09 17.05
C ILE A 512 22.18 -6.15 17.57
N ILE A 513 21.48 -5.00 17.57
CA ILE A 513 20.09 -4.90 18.03
C ILE A 513 19.15 -5.76 17.17
N VAL A 514 19.36 -5.79 15.86
CA VAL A 514 18.60 -6.65 14.94
C VAL A 514 18.80 -8.13 15.28
N ASN A 515 20.04 -8.58 15.50
CA ASN A 515 20.33 -9.97 15.84
C ASN A 515 19.69 -10.36 17.19
N ILE A 516 19.77 -9.50 18.20
CA ILE A 516 19.12 -9.72 19.51
C ILE A 516 17.61 -9.83 19.34
N SER A 517 17.00 -8.92 18.56
CA SER A 517 15.56 -8.92 18.29
C SER A 517 15.12 -10.19 17.55
N ALA A 518 15.90 -10.65 16.58
CA ALA A 518 15.66 -11.90 15.86
C ALA A 518 15.74 -13.13 16.78
N CYS A 519 16.75 -13.21 17.64
CA CYS A 519 16.85 -14.27 18.65
C CYS A 519 15.66 -14.24 19.62
N LEU A 520 15.23 -13.06 20.07
CA LEU A 520 14.06 -12.91 20.94
C LEU A 520 12.78 -13.40 20.26
N ILE A 521 12.57 -13.09 18.97
CA ILE A 521 11.44 -13.61 18.19
C ILE A 521 11.47 -15.14 18.21
N VAL A 522 12.57 -15.77 17.79
CA VAL A 522 12.66 -17.23 17.71
C VAL A 522 12.45 -17.90 19.07
N LEU A 523 13.15 -17.43 20.11
CA LEU A 523 13.07 -18.02 21.45
C LEU A 523 11.67 -17.86 22.07
N SER A 524 11.05 -16.69 21.96
CA SER A 524 9.71 -16.46 22.51
C SER A 524 8.65 -17.29 21.76
N THR A 525 8.76 -17.38 20.42
CA THR A 525 7.82 -18.14 19.61
C THR A 525 7.95 -19.65 19.87
N LEU A 526 9.18 -20.18 19.94
CA LEU A 526 9.45 -21.58 20.29
C LEU A 526 9.00 -21.92 21.71
N PHE A 527 9.22 -21.02 22.67
CA PHE A 527 8.76 -21.20 24.04
C PHE A 527 7.23 -21.32 24.07
N ILE A 528 6.49 -20.37 23.48
CA ILE A 528 5.03 -20.41 23.49
C ILE A 528 4.50 -21.64 22.70
N ALA A 529 5.14 -22.00 21.60
CA ALA A 529 4.81 -23.19 20.82
C ALA A 529 5.02 -24.48 21.62
N PHE A 530 6.17 -24.62 22.28
CA PHE A 530 6.44 -25.74 23.20
C PHE A 530 5.39 -25.82 24.30
N MET A 531 5.05 -24.68 24.89
CA MET A 531 4.05 -24.60 25.95
C MET A 531 2.68 -25.06 25.44
N SER A 532 2.32 -24.70 24.21
CA SER A 532 1.10 -25.19 23.56
C SER A 532 1.11 -26.66 23.18
N ALA A 533 2.27 -27.20 22.80
CA ALA A 533 2.45 -28.62 22.54
C ALA A 533 2.35 -29.44 23.84
N CYS A 534 2.88 -28.93 24.96
CA CYS A 534 2.75 -29.58 26.27
C CYS A 534 1.30 -29.65 26.75
N GLU A 535 0.51 -28.58 26.53
CA GLU A 535 -0.94 -28.62 26.79
C GLU A 535 -1.66 -29.62 25.87
N PHE A 536 -1.31 -29.66 24.58
CA PHE A 536 -1.93 -30.56 23.60
C PHE A 536 -1.65 -32.04 23.86
N LEU A 537 -0.37 -32.36 24.06
CA LEU A 537 0.07 -33.71 24.39
C LEU A 537 -0.54 -34.18 25.69
N ASN A 538 -0.90 -33.22 26.55
CA ASN A 538 -1.46 -33.34 27.88
C ASN A 538 -0.71 -34.41 28.69
N CYS A 539 -0.06 -33.96 29.75
CA CYS A 539 -0.04 -34.76 30.96
C CYS A 539 -1.49 -35.22 31.25
N SER A 540 -1.87 -36.37 30.69
CA SER A 540 -2.96 -37.25 31.11
C SER A 540 -2.58 -37.83 32.48
N TYR A 541 -2.23 -36.94 33.41
CA TYR A 541 -1.91 -37.22 34.80
C TYR A 541 -3.06 -36.87 35.73
N HIS A 542 -4.19 -36.43 35.18
CA HIS A 542 -5.40 -36.28 35.98
C HIS A 542 -6.20 -37.58 36.16
N ASN A 543 -5.72 -38.75 35.68
CA ASN A 543 -6.44 -40.01 35.92
C ASN A 543 -5.62 -41.30 36.15
N LYS A 544 -4.28 -41.28 36.19
CA LYS A 544 -3.49 -42.41 36.74
C LYS A 544 -2.26 -41.90 37.49
N SER A 545 -2.05 -42.48 38.66
CA SER A 545 -0.91 -42.27 39.56
C SER A 545 0.45 -42.34 38.84
N ILE A 546 1.37 -41.45 39.22
CA ILE A 546 2.74 -41.39 38.69
C ILE A 546 3.48 -42.70 39.02
N PRO A 547 4.06 -43.42 38.04
CA PRO A 547 4.95 -44.54 38.33
C PRO A 547 6.18 -44.03 39.09
N PRO A 548 6.57 -44.68 40.20
CA PRO A 548 7.60 -44.17 41.11
C PRO A 548 8.96 -43.87 40.44
N GLY A 549 9.32 -44.59 39.38
CA GLY A 549 10.58 -44.39 38.65
C GLY A 549 10.70 -43.05 37.89
N VAL A 550 9.59 -42.43 37.47
CA VAL A 550 9.63 -41.12 36.77
C VAL A 550 9.85 -39.99 37.77
N MET A 551 9.32 -40.12 38.97
CA MET A 551 9.55 -39.19 40.08
C MET A 551 11.03 -39.19 40.51
N GLU A 552 11.66 -40.36 40.46
CA GLU A 552 13.08 -40.55 40.80
C GLU A 552 14.01 -39.97 39.71
N PHE A 553 13.63 -40.12 38.44
CA PHE A 553 14.35 -39.53 37.31
C PHE A 553 14.30 -37.98 37.30
N LEU A 554 13.15 -37.39 37.68
CA LEU A 554 12.99 -35.94 37.79
C LEU A 554 13.70 -35.35 39.02
N LYS A 555 13.79 -36.09 40.14
CA LYS A 555 14.60 -35.70 41.31
C LYS A 555 16.10 -35.66 41.01
N MET A 556 16.59 -36.51 40.10
CA MET A 556 18.03 -36.65 39.85
C MET A 556 18.63 -35.56 38.95
N ARG A 557 17.85 -34.85 38.10
CA ARG A 557 18.44 -34.00 37.04
C ARG A 557 18.12 -32.51 37.08
N SER A 558 17.10 -32.04 37.79
CA SER A 558 16.99 -30.60 38.07
C SER A 558 16.10 -30.32 39.29
N LYS A 559 16.74 -29.89 40.37
CA LYS A 559 16.09 -29.40 41.59
C LYS A 559 15.06 -28.29 41.29
N PHE A 560 15.30 -27.52 40.22
CA PHE A 560 14.43 -26.45 39.73
C PHE A 560 13.10 -26.96 39.11
N LEU A 561 13.08 -28.04 38.31
CA LEU A 561 11.80 -28.58 37.79
C LEU A 561 10.98 -29.25 38.91
N TYR A 562 11.66 -29.92 39.85
CA TYR A 562 10.98 -30.59 40.95
C TYR A 562 10.28 -29.59 41.87
N GLU A 563 10.96 -28.51 42.29
CA GLU A 563 10.36 -27.43 43.10
C GLU A 563 9.26 -26.66 42.34
N PHE A 564 9.38 -26.50 41.02
CA PHE A 564 8.37 -25.81 40.18
C PHE A 564 7.07 -26.63 40.01
N ILE A 565 7.14 -27.96 40.08
CA ILE A 565 5.97 -28.84 39.98
C ILE A 565 5.31 -29.04 41.36
N THR A 566 6.08 -29.12 42.45
CA THR A 566 5.56 -29.38 43.81
C THR A 566 4.92 -28.17 44.50
N LEU A 567 5.19 -26.94 44.05
CA LEU A 567 4.52 -25.72 44.56
C LEU A 567 3.03 -25.61 44.19
N LYS A 568 2.43 -26.63 43.56
CA LYS A 568 1.05 -26.62 43.03
C LYS A 568 0.05 -27.50 43.79
N SER A 569 0.28 -27.81 45.07
CA SER A 569 -0.65 -28.64 45.87
C SER A 569 -1.42 -27.92 46.96
N ASP A 570 -1.02 -26.72 47.38
CA ASP A 570 -1.71 -25.99 48.45
C ASP A 570 -2.29 -24.70 47.87
N TYR A 571 -3.53 -24.76 47.39
CA TYR A 571 -4.61 -23.76 47.55
C TYR A 571 -5.72 -23.95 46.48
N ASP A 572 -6.96 -24.00 46.97
CA ASP A 572 -8.24 -23.88 46.27
C ASP A 572 -8.81 -25.07 45.45
N HIS A 573 -9.18 -26.13 46.17
CA HIS A 573 -10.37 -26.95 45.84
C HIS A 573 -11.63 -26.55 46.64
N GLY A 574 -11.66 -25.35 47.25
CA GLY A 574 -12.67 -24.94 48.23
C GLY A 574 -14.07 -24.61 47.72
N ALA A 575 -14.27 -24.31 46.42
CA ALA A 575 -15.55 -23.79 45.93
C ALA A 575 -16.45 -24.84 45.24
N MET A 576 -15.90 -25.97 44.79
CA MET A 576 -16.68 -27.02 44.09
C MET A 576 -16.90 -28.27 44.95
N ALA A 577 -16.17 -28.43 46.06
CA ALA A 577 -16.29 -29.55 46.99
C ALA A 577 -17.37 -29.33 48.08
N LYS A 578 -17.99 -28.15 48.16
CA LYS A 578 -18.96 -27.81 49.20
C LYS A 578 -20.38 -28.35 48.93
N ASP A 579 -20.73 -28.61 47.65
CA ASP A 579 -22.04 -29.17 47.29
C ASP A 579 -22.08 -30.71 47.27
N ILE A 580 -20.94 -31.38 47.06
CA ILE A 580 -20.90 -32.85 47.06
C ILE A 580 -20.96 -33.40 48.50
N ARG A 581 -20.52 -32.62 49.49
CA ARG A 581 -20.48 -33.07 50.90
C ARG A 581 -21.86 -33.07 51.59
N ASN A 582 -22.86 -32.37 51.04
CA ASN A 582 -24.18 -32.26 51.66
C ASN A 582 -25.20 -33.31 51.19
N ASN A 583 -24.90 -34.11 50.15
CA ASN A 583 -25.88 -35.02 49.53
C ASN A 583 -25.52 -36.52 49.51
N VAL A 584 -24.54 -36.98 50.30
CA VAL A 584 -24.27 -38.42 50.44
C VAL A 584 -24.28 -38.85 51.91
N LYS A 585 -25.47 -39.14 52.42
CA LYS A 585 -25.68 -40.05 53.57
C LYS A 585 -25.42 -41.48 53.09
N ILE A 586 -24.22 -42.04 53.29
CA ILE A 586 -24.00 -43.50 53.24
C ILE A 586 -23.00 -43.90 54.33
N SER A 587 -23.33 -45.02 54.99
CA SER A 587 -22.92 -45.46 56.31
C SER A 587 -21.43 -45.78 56.51
N SER A 588 -20.93 -45.35 57.66
CA SER A 588 -19.72 -45.80 58.32
C SER A 588 -19.86 -47.24 58.85
N SER A 589 -19.39 -48.25 58.10
CA SER A 589 -19.16 -49.60 58.67
C SER A 589 -18.19 -50.52 57.87
N GLY A 590 -17.50 -50.03 56.82
CA GLY A 590 -16.74 -50.93 55.92
C GLY A 590 -15.20 -50.80 55.85
N ILE A 591 -14.58 -49.71 56.34
CA ILE A 591 -13.21 -49.34 55.92
C ILE A 591 -12.13 -49.58 57.01
N ILE A 592 -12.46 -50.28 58.11
CA ILE A 592 -11.48 -50.61 59.17
C ILE A 592 -10.84 -52.00 58.98
N ARG A 593 -11.13 -52.74 57.89
CA ARG A 593 -10.66 -54.14 57.74
C ARG A 593 -9.59 -54.43 56.68
N SER A 594 -8.98 -53.42 56.06
CA SER A 594 -8.01 -53.66 54.96
C SER A 594 -6.61 -53.09 55.15
N ILE A 595 -6.27 -52.51 56.32
CA ILE A 595 -4.91 -51.99 56.59
C ILE A 595 -4.00 -53.02 57.32
N THR A 596 -4.46 -54.25 57.55
CA THR A 596 -3.65 -55.31 58.23
C THR A 596 -3.23 -56.48 57.35
N LYS A 597 -3.25 -56.34 56.02
CA LYS A 597 -2.62 -57.29 55.09
C LYS A 597 -2.08 -56.57 53.87
N LEU A 598 -0.83 -56.14 53.96
CA LEU A 598 0.22 -56.39 52.97
C LEU A 598 1.53 -55.80 53.51
N LYS A 599 2.38 -56.73 53.94
CA LYS A 599 3.83 -56.55 54.11
C LYS A 599 4.47 -56.15 52.80
#